data_AF-A0A5C4RZ02-F1
#
_entry.id   AF-A0A5C4RZ02-F1
#
_cell.length_a   1.000
_cell.length_b   1.000
_cell.length_c   1.000
_cell.angle_alpha   90.00
_cell.angle_beta   90.00
_cell.angle_gamma   90.00
#
_symmetry.space_group_name_H-M   'P 1'
#
loop_
_entity.id
_entity.type
_entity.pdbx_description
1 polymer ?
#
loop_
_entity_poly.entity_id
_entity_poly.type
_entity_poly.pdbx_seq_one_letter_code
_entity_poly.pdbx_strand_id
1 'polypeptide(L)'
;MFLYRAIFGIYILFLFNNVCFSPCSVEATENYNRNAAWQVREFAEMVTKKNDNKQRPFIVVDKKQATIYVYDADGVLLGKAPVLLGMAVGDELPIEIARRPLSQIKPSYRITPAGRYIAEIGRDTHGQEVLWVDFSGNLAIHPVINVPKQRRLERLKSQAIDDNRISWGCINVPKMFFKKYIGVYFSRTKGMVYILPEVESINKYLWFEK
;
A
#
# COMPACT_ATOMS: atom_id res chain seq x y z
N MET A 1 11.68 -87.76 38.95
CA MET A 1 10.97 -88.56 37.94
C MET A 1 11.18 -87.87 36.61
N PHE A 2 11.76 -88.60 35.66
CA PHE A 2 12.13 -88.23 34.28
C PHE A 2 10.98 -87.51 33.50
N LEU A 3 11.11 -86.83 32.35
CA LEU A 3 11.96 -86.92 31.16
C LEU A 3 11.70 -85.65 30.27
N TYR A 4 12.75 -85.06 29.70
CA TYR A 4 12.95 -84.67 28.28
C TYR A 4 12.16 -83.60 27.47
N ARG A 5 12.98 -82.88 26.67
CA ARG A 5 12.82 -82.28 25.31
C ARG A 5 12.15 -80.90 25.18
N ALA A 6 12.86 -79.81 24.88
CA ALA A 6 13.67 -79.41 23.69
C ALA A 6 12.82 -78.88 22.51
N ILE A 7 13.18 -77.68 22.00
CA ILE A 7 13.34 -77.26 20.57
C ILE A 7 12.87 -75.82 20.29
N PHE A 8 13.82 -75.00 19.78
CA PHE A 8 13.75 -73.86 18.81
C PHE A 8 12.76 -72.71 19.08
N GLY A 9 13.04 -71.42 18.83
CA GLY A 9 14.11 -70.74 18.10
C GLY A 9 13.60 -69.32 17.74
N ILE A 10 14.51 -68.52 17.16
CA ILE A 10 14.29 -67.30 16.38
C ILE A 10 14.24 -65.97 17.18
N TYR A 11 15.40 -65.31 17.11
CA TYR A 11 15.63 -63.88 17.29
C TYR A 11 14.87 -63.06 16.24
N ILE A 12 14.19 -61.99 16.66
CA ILE A 12 13.92 -60.83 15.80
C ILE A 12 14.42 -59.59 16.53
N LEU A 13 15.55 -59.08 16.04
CA LEU A 13 16.08 -57.75 16.37
C LEU A 13 15.11 -56.69 15.84
N PHE A 14 14.55 -55.85 16.71
CA PHE A 14 13.96 -54.58 16.31
C PHE A 14 15.08 -53.57 16.05
N LEU A 15 15.40 -53.32 14.79
CA LEU A 15 16.19 -52.16 14.38
C LEU A 15 15.28 -50.93 14.36
N PHE A 16 15.39 -50.09 15.39
CA PHE A 16 14.87 -48.72 15.34
C PHE A 16 15.72 -47.91 14.36
N ASN A 17 15.21 -47.70 13.15
CA ASN A 17 15.72 -46.68 12.26
C ASN A 17 15.42 -45.31 12.86
N ASN A 18 16.46 -44.66 13.40
CA ASN A 18 16.45 -43.24 13.73
C ASN A 18 16.36 -42.43 12.42
N VAL A 19 15.14 -42.07 12.03
CA VAL A 19 14.92 -41.05 11.00
C VAL A 19 15.07 -39.69 11.68
N CYS A 20 16.24 -39.07 11.48
CA CYS A 20 16.47 -37.68 11.86
C CYS A 20 15.74 -36.79 10.84
N PHE A 21 14.52 -36.35 11.17
CA PHE A 21 13.84 -35.31 10.39
C PHE A 21 14.39 -33.93 10.80
N SER A 22 15.30 -33.39 10.00
CA SER A 22 15.62 -31.96 10.06
C SER A 22 14.42 -31.15 9.52
N PRO A 23 13.89 -30.15 10.25
CA PRO A 23 12.94 -29.22 9.66
C PRO A 23 13.72 -28.15 8.89
N CYS A 24 14.07 -28.43 7.64
CA CYS A 24 14.53 -27.39 6.72
C CYS A 24 13.40 -27.13 5.71
N SER A 25 12.61 -26.06 5.94
CA SER A 25 11.89 -25.26 4.92
C SER A 25 10.72 -24.42 5.44
N VAL A 26 10.33 -24.48 6.71
CA VAL A 26 9.13 -23.72 7.17
C VAL A 26 9.40 -22.21 7.32
N GLU A 27 10.60 -21.80 7.76
CA GLU A 27 10.91 -20.37 7.99
C GLU A 27 11.00 -19.53 6.70
N ALA A 28 11.42 -20.13 5.59
CA ALA A 28 11.56 -19.41 4.32
C ALA A 28 10.19 -19.09 3.69
N THR A 29 9.20 -19.97 3.85
CA THR A 29 7.85 -19.77 3.29
C THR A 29 7.01 -18.82 4.15
N GLU A 30 7.18 -18.83 5.48
CA GLU A 30 6.56 -17.83 6.36
C GLU A 30 7.10 -16.42 6.12
N ASN A 31 8.42 -16.26 5.93
CA ASN A 31 8.99 -14.96 5.58
C ASN A 31 8.56 -14.50 4.18
N TYR A 32 8.48 -15.41 3.19
CA TYR A 32 7.99 -15.07 1.85
C TYR A 32 6.50 -14.67 1.85
N ASN A 33 5.66 -15.27 2.69
CA ASN A 33 4.25 -14.90 2.82
C ASN A 33 4.00 -13.63 3.66
N ARG A 34 4.84 -13.34 4.67
CA ARG A 34 4.82 -12.02 5.34
C ARG A 34 5.19 -10.87 4.39
N ASN A 35 5.99 -11.16 3.37
CA ASN A 35 6.40 -10.20 2.34
C ASN A 35 5.29 -9.84 1.31
N ALA A 36 4.22 -10.62 1.22
CA ALA A 36 3.22 -10.49 0.14
C ALA A 36 1.95 -9.70 0.53
N ALA A 37 1.65 -9.55 1.82
CA ALA A 37 0.44 -8.88 2.30
C ALA A 37 0.74 -7.97 3.51
N TRP A 38 1.39 -6.84 3.26
CA TRP A 38 1.50 -5.79 4.27
C TRP A 38 0.13 -5.16 4.53
N GLN A 39 -0.33 -5.21 5.79
CA GLN A 39 -1.46 -4.38 6.18
C GLN A 39 -1.01 -2.91 6.27
N VAL A 40 -1.90 -1.98 5.92
CA VAL A 40 -1.60 -0.53 6.01
C VAL A 40 -1.13 -0.11 7.41
N ARG A 41 -1.71 -0.73 8.45
CA ARG A 41 -1.32 -0.48 9.83
C ARG A 41 0.14 -0.89 10.10
N GLU A 42 0.51 -2.10 9.70
CA GLU A 42 1.87 -2.62 9.87
C GLU A 42 2.86 -1.72 9.12
N PHE A 43 2.51 -1.30 7.91
CA PHE A 43 3.33 -0.38 7.12
C PHE A 43 3.52 0.97 7.85
N ALA A 44 2.45 1.56 8.38
CA ALA A 44 2.53 2.80 9.13
C ALA A 44 3.36 2.68 10.42
N GLU A 45 3.26 1.55 11.12
CA GLU A 45 4.10 1.25 12.29
C GLU A 45 5.58 1.14 11.91
N MET A 46 5.91 0.59 10.73
CA MET A 46 7.28 0.59 10.24
C MET A 46 7.79 1.98 9.87
N VAL A 47 6.96 2.80 9.21
CA VAL A 47 7.31 4.18 8.84
C VAL A 47 7.83 4.94 10.05
N THR A 48 7.12 4.86 11.18
CA THR A 48 7.50 5.56 12.40
C THR A 48 8.65 4.89 13.15
N LYS A 49 8.64 3.55 13.27
CA LYS A 49 9.74 2.78 13.88
C LYS A 49 11.09 3.06 13.21
N LYS A 50 11.08 3.31 11.90
CA LYS A 50 12.26 3.62 11.09
C LYS A 50 12.52 5.11 10.94
N ASN A 51 11.65 5.97 11.50
CA ASN A 51 11.67 7.43 11.34
C ASN A 51 11.77 7.87 9.86
N ASP A 52 11.16 7.11 8.95
CA ASP A 52 11.22 7.40 7.52
C ASP A 52 10.34 8.60 7.14
N ASN A 53 9.31 8.87 7.96
CA ASN A 53 8.54 10.10 7.92
C ASN A 53 9.31 11.32 8.44
N LYS A 54 10.51 11.12 9.04
CA LYS A 54 11.37 12.18 9.58
C LYS A 54 10.65 13.09 10.58
N GLN A 55 9.87 12.50 11.49
CA GLN A 55 9.00 13.21 12.44
C GLN A 55 8.04 14.23 11.80
N ARG A 56 7.49 13.89 10.63
CA ARG A 56 6.45 14.67 9.93
C ARG A 56 5.16 13.88 9.82
N PRO A 57 3.99 14.54 9.73
CA PRO A 57 2.76 13.85 9.39
C PRO A 57 2.91 13.13 8.06
N PHE A 58 2.21 12.02 7.92
CA PHE A 58 2.30 11.21 6.72
C PHE A 58 0.97 10.60 6.33
N ILE A 59 0.90 10.20 5.06
CA ILE A 59 -0.27 9.60 4.44
C ILE A 59 0.12 8.26 3.86
N VAL A 60 -0.74 7.26 4.03
CA VAL A 60 -0.66 5.99 3.31
C VAL A 60 -1.88 5.85 2.40
N VAL A 61 -1.66 5.57 1.12
CA VAL A 61 -2.70 5.31 0.13
C VAL A 61 -2.64 3.84 -0.24
N ASP A 62 -3.68 3.10 0.13
CA ASP A 62 -3.89 1.72 -0.29
C ASP A 62 -4.69 1.72 -1.58
N LYS A 63 -4.01 1.40 -2.68
CA LYS A 63 -4.62 1.35 -4.00
C LYS A 63 -5.57 0.16 -4.15
N LYS A 64 -5.22 -1.00 -3.58
CA LYS A 64 -6.04 -2.22 -3.65
C LYS A 64 -7.39 -2.04 -2.97
N GLN A 65 -7.45 -1.23 -1.92
CA GLN A 65 -8.69 -0.90 -1.19
C GLN A 65 -9.25 0.49 -1.50
N ALA A 66 -8.67 1.21 -2.47
CA ALA A 66 -9.01 2.61 -2.79
C ALA A 66 -9.25 3.48 -1.53
N THR A 67 -8.34 3.40 -0.56
CA THR A 67 -8.47 4.04 0.74
C THR A 67 -7.22 4.86 1.09
N ILE A 68 -7.43 6.04 1.65
CA ILE A 68 -6.39 6.90 2.20
C ILE A 68 -6.44 6.89 3.73
N TYR A 69 -5.27 6.93 4.35
CA TYR A 69 -5.05 6.98 5.78
C TYR A 69 -4.11 8.14 6.09
N VAL A 70 -4.47 9.00 7.04
CA VAL A 70 -3.66 10.14 7.47
C VAL A 70 -3.21 9.88 8.90
N TYR A 71 -1.90 9.99 9.12
CA TYR A 71 -1.24 9.80 10.40
C TYR A 71 -0.55 11.09 10.84
N ASP A 72 -0.45 11.31 12.14
CA ASP A 72 0.47 12.34 12.67
C ASP A 72 1.94 11.87 12.60
N ALA A 73 2.84 12.68 13.16
CA ALA A 73 4.27 12.39 13.14
C ALA A 73 4.66 11.13 13.94
N ASP A 74 3.88 10.78 14.96
CA ASP A 74 4.15 9.65 15.86
C ASP A 74 3.45 8.36 15.39
N GLY A 75 2.65 8.43 14.32
CA GLY A 75 1.98 7.29 13.73
C GLY A 75 0.59 7.03 14.29
N VAL A 76 0.00 8.01 14.99
CA VAL A 76 -1.40 7.94 15.41
C VAL A 76 -2.28 8.17 14.19
N LEU A 77 -3.22 7.25 13.94
CA LEU A 77 -4.19 7.39 12.86
C LEU A 77 -5.17 8.54 13.17
N LEU A 78 -5.13 9.58 12.35
CA LEU A 78 -5.99 10.76 12.48
C LEU A 78 -7.32 10.55 11.75
N GLY A 79 -7.29 9.92 10.58
CA GLY A 79 -8.48 9.65 9.79
C GLY A 79 -8.24 8.74 8.59
N LYS A 80 -9.32 8.13 8.10
CA LYS A 80 -9.34 7.38 6.84
C LYS A 80 -10.56 7.72 5.98
N ALA A 81 -10.44 7.55 4.67
CA ALA A 81 -11.54 7.78 3.73
C ALA A 81 -11.40 6.96 2.43
N PRO A 82 -12.50 6.66 1.71
CA PRO A 82 -12.41 6.19 0.34
C PRO A 82 -11.82 7.28 -0.55
N VAL A 83 -11.13 6.88 -1.61
CA VAL A 83 -10.53 7.79 -2.61
C VAL A 83 -10.88 7.38 -4.02
N LEU A 84 -10.82 8.32 -4.97
CA LEU A 84 -10.76 7.99 -6.38
C LEU A 84 -9.32 8.00 -6.84
N LEU A 85 -8.96 7.00 -7.65
CA LEU A 85 -7.62 6.76 -8.17
C LEU A 85 -7.61 6.85 -9.69
N GLY A 86 -6.42 6.75 -10.26
CA GLY A 86 -6.22 6.58 -11.70
C GLY A 86 -7.07 5.44 -12.25
N MET A 87 -7.59 5.60 -13.46
CA MET A 87 -8.40 4.59 -14.14
C MET A 87 -7.70 3.25 -14.33
N ALA A 88 -6.40 3.26 -14.61
CA ALA A 88 -5.65 2.04 -14.83
C ALA A 88 -5.07 1.51 -13.52
N VAL A 89 -5.12 0.19 -13.39
CA VAL A 89 -4.35 -0.57 -12.40
C VAL A 89 -2.90 -0.62 -12.86
N GLY A 90 -1.95 -0.34 -11.97
CA GLY A 90 -0.53 -0.37 -12.27
C GLY A 90 0.26 0.53 -11.33
N ASP A 91 1.56 0.32 -11.19
CA ASP A 91 2.37 1.01 -10.17
C ASP A 91 3.31 2.08 -10.70
N GLU A 92 3.65 2.03 -11.98
CA GLU A 92 4.61 2.95 -12.58
C GLU A 92 3.97 3.71 -13.73
N LEU A 93 4.31 5.00 -13.82
CA LEU A 93 3.95 5.85 -14.95
C LEU A 93 5.25 6.41 -15.54
N PRO A 94 5.64 6.03 -16.78
CA PRO A 94 6.83 6.57 -17.41
C PRO A 94 6.78 8.10 -17.45
N ILE A 95 7.90 8.75 -17.17
CA ILE A 95 7.98 10.22 -17.03
C ILE A 95 7.61 10.94 -18.34
N GLU A 96 7.91 10.32 -19.49
CA GLU A 96 7.55 10.83 -20.83
C GLU A 96 6.04 10.82 -21.07
N ILE A 97 5.30 10.00 -20.31
CA ILE A 97 3.83 9.98 -20.31
C ILE A 97 3.29 10.95 -19.26
N ALA A 98 3.86 10.97 -18.05
CA ALA A 98 3.44 11.85 -16.95
C ALA A 98 3.53 13.36 -17.31
N ARG A 99 4.46 13.71 -18.21
CA ARG A 99 4.65 15.08 -18.70
C ARG A 99 3.77 15.46 -19.90
N ARG A 100 2.98 14.53 -20.44
CA ARG A 100 2.07 14.83 -21.56
C ARG A 100 0.86 15.62 -21.06
N PRO A 101 0.23 16.42 -21.92
CA PRO A 101 -1.09 16.96 -21.66
C PRO A 101 -2.08 15.85 -21.25
N LEU A 102 -2.90 16.09 -20.23
CA LEU A 102 -3.86 15.09 -19.70
C LEU A 102 -4.79 14.51 -20.78
N SER A 103 -5.11 15.29 -21.82
CA SER A 103 -5.92 14.86 -22.96
C SER A 103 -5.23 13.78 -23.82
N GLN A 104 -3.90 13.71 -23.80
CA GLN A 104 -3.09 12.78 -24.58
C GLN A 104 -2.71 11.51 -23.80
N ILE A 105 -3.00 11.46 -22.49
CA ILE A 105 -2.77 10.27 -21.67
C ILE A 105 -3.93 9.29 -21.92
N LYS A 106 -3.61 8.15 -22.57
CA LYS A 106 -4.56 7.07 -22.82
C LYS A 106 -5.09 6.50 -21.50
N PRO A 107 -6.32 5.96 -21.44
CA PRO A 107 -6.87 5.37 -20.22
C PRO A 107 -5.96 4.35 -19.54
N SER A 108 -5.25 3.51 -20.31
CA SER A 108 -4.30 2.50 -19.81
C SER A 108 -3.07 3.09 -19.09
N TYR A 109 -2.78 4.38 -19.28
CA TYR A 109 -1.69 5.09 -18.62
C TYR A 109 -2.17 6.08 -17.56
N ARG A 110 -3.47 6.10 -17.24
CA ARG A 110 -4.00 6.96 -16.17
C ARG A 110 -3.86 6.22 -14.85
N ILE A 111 -2.63 6.12 -14.39
CA ILE A 111 -2.21 5.36 -13.21
C ILE A 111 -1.98 6.32 -12.05
N THR A 112 -2.35 5.92 -10.83
CA THR A 112 -1.81 6.54 -9.60
C THR A 112 -0.50 5.81 -9.27
N PRO A 113 0.68 6.42 -9.51
CA PRO A 113 1.94 5.72 -9.37
C PRO A 113 2.23 5.40 -7.89
N ALA A 114 2.72 4.20 -7.63
CA ALA A 114 3.20 3.79 -6.32
C ALA A 114 4.54 4.49 -6.03
N GLY A 115 4.80 4.76 -4.75
CA GLY A 115 6.03 5.46 -4.39
C GLY A 115 5.98 6.14 -3.03
N ARG A 116 7.10 6.79 -2.71
CA ARG A 116 7.27 7.64 -1.54
C ARG A 116 7.60 9.04 -1.99
N TYR A 117 6.83 9.98 -1.49
CA TYR A 117 6.83 11.35 -1.95
C TYR A 117 6.91 12.30 -0.77
N ILE A 118 7.60 13.43 -0.98
CA ILE A 118 7.53 14.57 -0.07
C ILE A 118 6.41 15.45 -0.60
N ALA A 119 5.36 15.62 0.19
CA ALA A 119 4.17 16.36 -0.19
C ALA A 119 4.06 17.70 0.54
N GLU A 120 3.46 18.68 -0.11
CA GLU A 120 3.26 20.01 0.43
C GLU A 120 1.94 20.63 -0.05
N ILE A 121 1.30 21.42 0.82
CA ILE A 121 0.10 22.16 0.45
C ILE A 121 0.48 23.26 -0.55
N GLY A 122 -0.33 23.40 -1.59
CA GLY A 122 -0.22 24.49 -2.55
C GLY A 122 -1.58 24.79 -3.17
N ARG A 123 -1.57 25.52 -4.29
CA ARG A 123 -2.77 25.81 -5.08
C ARG A 123 -2.62 25.28 -6.49
N ASP A 124 -3.72 24.81 -7.06
CA ASP A 124 -3.80 24.49 -8.49
C ASP A 124 -3.98 25.75 -9.36
N THR A 125 -4.04 25.56 -10.68
CA THR A 125 -4.23 26.65 -11.65
C THR A 125 -5.58 27.36 -11.54
N HIS A 126 -6.52 26.80 -10.78
CA HIS A 126 -7.83 27.40 -10.48
C HIS A 126 -7.86 28.04 -9.08
N GLY A 127 -6.73 28.10 -8.38
CA GLY A 127 -6.61 28.67 -7.04
C GLY A 127 -7.09 27.75 -5.92
N GLN A 128 -7.44 26.50 -6.22
CA GLN A 128 -7.94 25.56 -5.23
C GLN A 128 -6.80 24.92 -4.45
N GLU A 129 -6.98 24.77 -3.15
CA GLU A 129 -6.00 24.13 -2.28
C GLU A 129 -5.88 22.64 -2.62
N VAL A 130 -4.65 22.19 -2.84
CA VAL A 130 -4.29 20.80 -3.14
C VAL A 130 -3.06 20.42 -2.33
N LEU A 131 -2.88 19.13 -2.09
CA LEU A 131 -1.62 18.59 -1.58
C LEU A 131 -0.84 18.06 -2.78
N TRP A 132 0.21 18.77 -3.17
CA TRP A 132 1.12 18.33 -4.23
C TRP A 132 1.92 17.14 -3.71
N VAL A 133 1.82 16.00 -4.41
CA VAL A 133 2.54 14.76 -4.08
C VAL A 133 3.80 14.65 -4.92
N ASP A 134 3.66 14.84 -6.23
CA ASP A 134 4.79 15.04 -7.13
C ASP A 134 4.42 16.16 -8.11
N PHE A 135 4.96 17.35 -7.85
CA PHE A 135 4.72 18.51 -8.69
C PHE A 135 5.21 18.29 -10.12
N SER A 136 6.37 17.62 -10.30
CA SER A 136 6.97 17.40 -11.61
C SER A 136 6.24 16.33 -12.42
N GLY A 137 5.62 15.36 -11.74
CA GLY A 137 4.78 14.31 -12.29
C GLY A 137 3.29 14.65 -12.37
N ASN A 138 2.90 15.90 -12.09
CA ASN A 138 1.50 16.36 -12.06
C ASN A 138 0.58 15.50 -11.16
N LEU A 139 1.11 15.01 -10.03
CA LEU A 139 0.38 14.18 -9.07
C LEU A 139 0.01 14.98 -7.82
N ALA A 140 -1.28 14.97 -7.48
CA ALA A 140 -1.79 15.63 -6.29
C ALA A 140 -2.87 14.79 -5.58
N ILE A 141 -3.00 15.01 -4.27
CA ILE A 141 -4.21 14.70 -3.52
C ILE A 141 -5.06 15.98 -3.48
N HIS A 142 -6.32 15.90 -3.89
CA HIS A 142 -7.20 17.07 -3.88
C HIS A 142 -8.65 16.72 -3.53
N PRO A 143 -9.44 17.69 -3.04
CA PRO A 143 -10.85 17.50 -2.81
C PRO A 143 -11.58 17.07 -4.10
N VAL A 144 -12.47 16.10 -3.98
CA VAL A 144 -13.31 15.65 -5.09
C VAL A 144 -14.13 16.81 -5.65
N ILE A 145 -14.11 16.93 -6.98
CA ILE A 145 -14.90 17.90 -7.73
C ILE A 145 -16.04 17.19 -8.47
N ASN A 146 -17.14 17.89 -8.71
CA ASN A 146 -18.23 17.36 -9.49
C ASN A 146 -17.94 17.57 -10.98
N VAL A 147 -17.72 16.50 -11.72
CA VAL A 147 -17.54 16.53 -13.18
C VAL A 147 -18.77 15.89 -13.83
N PRO A 148 -19.43 16.59 -14.78
CA PRO A 148 -20.61 16.05 -15.45
C PRO A 148 -20.36 14.63 -15.98
N LYS A 149 -21.36 13.75 -15.80
CA LYS A 149 -21.38 12.36 -16.25
C LYS A 149 -20.35 11.41 -15.58
N GLN A 150 -19.47 11.90 -14.71
CA GLN A 150 -18.48 11.02 -14.06
C GLN A 150 -18.96 10.40 -12.74
N ARG A 151 -20.02 10.96 -12.12
CA ARG A 151 -20.62 10.46 -10.87
C ARG A 151 -19.59 10.25 -9.75
N ARG A 152 -18.67 11.19 -9.58
CA ARG A 152 -17.51 11.03 -8.67
C ARG A 152 -17.91 10.88 -7.21
N LEU A 153 -18.98 11.55 -6.79
CA LEU A 153 -19.47 11.49 -5.41
C LEU A 153 -20.14 10.15 -5.10
N GLU A 154 -20.83 9.57 -6.08
CA GLU A 154 -21.44 8.24 -6.00
C GLU A 154 -20.36 7.16 -5.99
N ARG A 155 -19.34 7.28 -6.85
CA ARG A 155 -18.19 6.38 -6.89
C ARG A 155 -17.47 6.29 -5.55
N LEU A 156 -17.26 7.42 -4.87
CA LEU A 156 -16.67 7.45 -3.53
C LEU A 156 -17.49 6.71 -2.46
N LYS A 157 -18.80 6.52 -2.70
CA LYS A 157 -19.69 5.78 -1.78
C LYS A 157 -19.84 4.31 -2.17
N SER A 158 -19.33 3.91 -3.34
CA SER A 158 -19.44 2.53 -3.79
C SER A 158 -18.58 1.61 -2.94
N GLN A 159 -19.04 0.37 -2.79
CA GLN A 159 -18.27 -0.71 -2.18
C GLN A 159 -17.37 -1.42 -3.21
N ALA A 160 -17.65 -1.28 -4.51
CA ALA A 160 -16.85 -1.87 -5.57
C ALA A 160 -15.62 -1.01 -5.84
N ILE A 161 -14.42 -1.54 -5.60
CA ILE A 161 -13.15 -0.81 -5.76
C ILE A 161 -12.95 -0.29 -7.19
N ASP A 162 -13.47 -1.00 -8.20
CA ASP A 162 -13.41 -0.57 -9.59
C ASP A 162 -14.18 0.73 -9.86
N ASP A 163 -15.21 1.04 -9.06
CA ASP A 163 -15.91 2.32 -9.18
C ASP A 163 -15.01 3.50 -8.80
N ASN A 164 -14.00 3.28 -7.96
CA ASN A 164 -13.04 4.30 -7.56
C ASN A 164 -12.01 4.64 -8.66
N ARG A 165 -11.96 3.89 -9.76
CA ARG A 165 -11.01 4.07 -10.88
C ARG A 165 -11.58 5.01 -11.93
N ILE A 166 -11.27 6.31 -11.82
CA ILE A 166 -11.84 7.34 -12.72
C ILE A 166 -10.94 8.54 -12.99
N SER A 167 -9.91 8.75 -12.18
CA SER A 167 -9.02 9.91 -12.30
C SER A 167 -7.95 9.70 -13.39
N TRP A 168 -7.17 10.75 -13.65
CA TRP A 168 -6.00 10.69 -14.54
C TRP A 168 -4.72 10.26 -13.81
N GLY A 169 -4.79 10.04 -12.50
CA GLY A 169 -3.65 9.70 -11.64
C GLY A 169 -3.76 10.36 -10.27
N CYS A 170 -4.27 11.60 -10.20
CA CYS A 170 -4.52 12.30 -8.93
C CYS A 170 -5.46 11.52 -8.02
N ILE A 171 -5.24 11.67 -6.71
CA ILE A 171 -6.03 11.01 -5.68
C ILE A 171 -7.12 11.98 -5.22
N ASN A 172 -8.39 11.60 -5.40
CA ASN A 172 -9.51 12.48 -5.02
C ASN A 172 -10.12 12.02 -3.70
N VAL A 173 -10.25 12.94 -2.75
CA VAL A 173 -10.76 12.65 -1.41
C VAL A 173 -12.04 13.43 -1.11
N PRO A 174 -12.87 13.01 -0.14
CA PRO A 174 -13.99 13.82 0.33
C PRO A 174 -13.53 15.21 0.80
N LYS A 175 -14.28 16.26 0.46
CA LYS A 175 -13.91 17.65 0.77
C LYS A 175 -13.66 17.89 2.27
N MET A 176 -14.52 17.37 3.12
CA MET A 176 -14.38 17.49 4.58
C MET A 176 -13.18 16.72 5.12
N PHE A 177 -12.87 15.56 4.52
CA PHE A 177 -11.68 14.78 4.89
C PHE A 177 -10.40 15.57 4.58
N PHE A 178 -10.31 16.15 3.37
CA PHE A 178 -9.19 16.99 2.99
C PHE A 178 -9.00 18.14 3.98
N LYS A 179 -10.05 18.94 4.20
CA LYS A 179 -9.97 20.11 5.09
C LYS A 179 -9.56 19.72 6.52
N LYS A 180 -10.15 18.66 7.07
CA LYS A 180 -9.96 18.27 8.48
C LYS A 180 -8.61 17.63 8.75
N TYR A 181 -8.13 16.76 7.85
CA TYR A 181 -6.96 15.93 8.13
C TYR A 181 -5.74 16.31 7.28
N ILE A 182 -5.94 16.68 6.02
CA ILE A 182 -4.82 17.02 5.14
C ILE A 182 -4.48 18.50 5.30
N GLY A 183 -5.44 19.39 5.09
CA GLY A 183 -5.25 20.84 5.21
C GLY A 183 -4.72 21.25 6.58
N VAL A 184 -5.27 20.72 7.68
CA VAL A 184 -4.79 21.04 9.03
C VAL A 184 -3.34 20.57 9.24
N TYR A 185 -3.04 19.29 9.03
CA TYR A 185 -1.77 18.71 9.44
C TYR A 185 -0.62 19.02 8.47
N PHE A 186 -0.91 19.33 7.19
CA PHE A 186 0.10 19.65 6.17
C PHE A 186 0.20 21.17 5.89
N SER A 187 -0.61 22.03 6.54
CA SER A 187 -0.60 23.48 6.29
C SER A 187 0.72 24.18 6.63
N ARG A 188 1.44 23.70 7.64
CA ARG A 188 2.66 24.35 8.18
C ARG A 188 3.94 23.54 7.98
N THR A 189 3.84 22.39 7.34
CA THR A 189 4.97 21.51 7.13
C THR A 189 4.77 20.69 5.87
N LYS A 190 5.88 20.30 5.24
CA LYS A 190 5.86 19.17 4.32
C LYS A 190 5.54 17.89 5.11
N GLY A 191 4.97 16.91 4.45
CA GLY A 191 4.77 15.57 5.01
C GLY A 191 5.15 14.50 4.01
N MET A 192 5.06 13.24 4.43
CA MET A 192 5.33 12.11 3.53
C MET A 192 4.03 11.54 2.99
N VAL A 193 4.05 11.12 1.72
CA VAL A 193 2.95 10.36 1.12
C VAL A 193 3.51 9.05 0.60
N TYR A 194 2.96 7.96 1.08
CA TYR A 194 3.27 6.60 0.67
C TYR A 194 2.10 6.06 -0.13
N ILE A 195 2.32 5.77 -1.41
CA ILE A 195 1.32 5.13 -2.26
C ILE A 195 1.75 3.67 -2.42
N LEU A 196 0.99 2.76 -1.83
CA LEU A 196 1.32 1.33 -1.82
C LEU A 196 1.04 0.71 -3.19
N PRO A 197 1.89 -0.21 -3.67
CA PRO A 197 1.72 -0.84 -4.96
C PRO A 197 0.53 -1.81 -4.98
N GLU A 198 -0.02 -2.03 -6.17
CA GLU A 198 -1.14 -2.92 -6.41
C GLU A 198 -0.84 -4.10 -7.35
N VAL A 199 0.25 -4.01 -8.12
CA VAL A 199 0.74 -5.07 -9.02
C VAL A 199 2.06 -5.63 -8.50
N GLU A 200 3.01 -4.75 -8.20
CA GLU A 200 4.35 -5.10 -7.74
C GLU A 200 4.35 -5.46 -6.24
N SER A 201 5.36 -6.21 -5.82
CA SER A 201 5.59 -6.44 -4.40
C SER A 201 5.94 -5.14 -3.69
N ILE A 202 5.36 -4.93 -2.50
CA ILE A 202 5.71 -3.81 -1.62
C ILE A 202 7.21 -3.75 -1.33
N ASN A 203 7.93 -4.88 -1.34
CA ASN A 203 9.37 -4.93 -1.11
C ASN A 203 10.17 -4.14 -2.15
N LYS A 204 9.68 -4.01 -3.39
CA LYS A 204 10.28 -3.13 -4.42
C LYS A 204 10.23 -1.64 -4.00
N TYR A 205 9.30 -1.31 -3.10
CA TYR A 205 9.01 0.03 -2.60
C TYR A 205 9.31 0.18 -1.10
N LEU A 206 9.91 -0.81 -0.42
CA LEU A 206 10.33 -0.65 0.97
C LEU A 206 11.70 0.06 1.00
N TRP A 207 11.69 1.36 1.26
CA TRP A 207 12.93 2.16 1.37
C TRP A 207 13.59 2.09 2.76
N PHE A 208 13.05 1.28 3.67
CA PHE A 208 13.46 1.18 5.07
C PHE A 208 14.73 0.35 5.31
N GLU A 209 15.31 -0.21 4.24
CA GLU A 209 16.45 -1.16 4.28
C GLU A 209 17.78 -0.55 3.81
N LYS A 210 18.00 0.75 4.01
CA LYS A 210 19.36 1.33 3.94
C LYS A 210 19.78 1.93 5.26
#